data_AF-X1UKI8-F1
#
_entry.id   AF-X1UKI8-F1
#
_cell.length_a   1.000
_cell.length_b   1.000
_cell.length_c   1.000
_cell.angle_alpha   90.00
_cell.angle_beta   90.00
_cell.angle_gamma   90.00
#
_symmetry.space_group_name_H-M   'P 1'
#
loop_
_entity.id
_entity.type
_entity.pdbx_description
1 polymer ?
#
loop_
_entity_poly.entity_id
_entity_poly.type
_entity_poly.pdbx_seq_one_letter_code
_entity_poly.pdbx_strand_id
1 'polypeptide(L)'
;LLSTDSEKYLDWLERDLPSLIDKIVVNPEITGNGLAERLAEGAILPMFGMPSRTRFLYHRLTRDIESIGRDLELAITEFAPGAQKTKDKVIHTAVGFTAPLRYLGYKWKPSSDNPLMYRRWLQ
;
A
#
# COMPACT_ATOMS: atom_id res chain seq x y z
N LEU A 1 11.06 -22.30 21.69
CA LEU A 1 11.90 -22.88 20.61
C LEU A 1 11.38 -22.29 19.32
N LEU A 2 12.22 -21.55 18.60
CA LEU A 2 11.91 -21.11 17.24
C LEU A 2 11.88 -22.36 16.33
N SER A 3 11.09 -22.34 15.25
CA SER A 3 11.14 -23.44 14.28
C SER A 3 12.47 -23.40 13.52
N THR A 4 12.95 -24.54 13.03
CA THR A 4 14.18 -24.62 12.22
C THR A 4 14.16 -23.67 11.02
N ASP A 5 12.99 -23.43 10.42
CA ASP A 5 12.81 -22.42 9.37
C ASP A 5 13.10 -21.00 9.87
N SER A 6 12.69 -20.67 11.09
CA SER A 6 12.90 -19.35 11.70
C SER A 6 14.39 -19.10 11.97
N GLU A 7 15.15 -20.11 12.39
CA GLU A 7 16.61 -20.02 12.56
C GLU A 7 17.31 -19.79 11.22
N LYS A 8 16.88 -20.49 10.15
CA LYS A 8 17.37 -20.26 8.79
C LYS A 8 17.07 -18.85 8.28
N TYR A 9 15.86 -18.31 8.55
CA TYR A 9 15.53 -16.94 8.16
C TYR A 9 16.33 -15.90 8.95
N LEU A 10 16.62 -16.13 10.23
CA LEU A 10 17.48 -15.25 11.03
C LEU A 10 18.92 -15.22 10.49
N ASP A 11 19.51 -16.38 10.20
CA ASP A 11 20.87 -16.45 9.64
C ASP A 11 20.97 -15.72 8.28
N TRP A 12 19.96 -15.87 7.41
CA TRP A 12 19.86 -15.12 6.15
C TRP A 12 19.69 -13.60 6.37
N LEU A 13 18.87 -13.18 7.32
CA LEU A 13 18.66 -11.77 7.67
C LEU A 13 19.93 -11.11 8.24
N GLU A 14 20.73 -11.86 9.00
CA GLU A 14 21.96 -11.36 9.64
C GLU A 14 23.17 -11.37 8.71
N ARG A 15 23.30 -12.37 7.82
CA ARG A 15 24.50 -12.58 6.99
C ARG A 15 24.33 -12.18 5.53
N ASP A 16 23.26 -12.66 4.89
CA ASP A 16 23.10 -12.55 3.45
C ASP A 16 22.43 -11.23 3.04
N LEU A 17 21.35 -10.83 3.73
CA LEU A 17 20.60 -9.63 3.40
C LEU A 17 21.46 -8.34 3.43
N PRO A 18 22.33 -8.07 4.42
CA PRO A 18 23.17 -6.86 4.42
C PRO A 18 24.12 -6.82 3.22
N SER A 19 24.75 -7.95 2.89
CA SER A 19 25.64 -8.08 1.73
C SER A 19 24.90 -7.85 0.40
N LEU A 20 23.66 -8.34 0.28
CA LEU A 20 22.79 -8.09 -0.86
C LEU A 20 22.37 -6.61 -0.98
N ILE A 21 22.10 -5.95 0.15
CA ILE A 21 21.79 -4.51 0.21
C ILE A 21 23.01 -3.71 -0.27
N ASP A 22 24.20 -3.94 0.30
CA ASP A 22 25.41 -3.21 -0.09
C ASP A 22 25.72 -3.37 -1.58
N LYS A 23 25.63 -4.60 -2.09
CA LYS A 23 25.84 -4.91 -3.52
C LYS A 23 24.87 -4.17 -4.43
N ILE A 24 23.59 -4.10 -4.10
CA ILE A 24 22.60 -3.42 -4.96
C ILE A 24 22.69 -1.89 -4.84
N VAL A 25 23.08 -1.38 -3.67
CA VAL A 25 23.26 0.07 -3.41
C VAL A 25 24.48 0.64 -4.15
N VAL A 26 25.49 -0.16 -4.50
CA VAL A 26 26.60 0.30 -5.36
C VAL A 26 26.44 -0.03 -6.84
N ASN A 27 25.42 -0.80 -7.25
CA ASN A 27 25.24 -1.22 -8.64
C ASN A 27 24.76 -0.05 -9.53
N PRO A 28 25.53 0.39 -10.55
CA PRO A 28 25.14 1.48 -11.45
C PRO A 28 24.08 1.10 -12.48
N GLU A 29 23.79 -0.20 -12.68
CA GLU A 29 22.74 -0.66 -13.61
C GLU A 29 21.31 -0.53 -13.05
N ILE A 30 21.18 -0.21 -11.75
CA ILE A 30 19.89 -0.09 -11.06
C ILE A 30 19.46 1.38 -11.06
N THR A 31 18.35 1.65 -11.74
CA THR A 31 17.88 2.99 -12.12
C THR A 31 17.17 3.77 -11.01
N GLY A 32 16.66 3.08 -9.99
CA GLY A 32 15.91 3.70 -8.91
C GLY A 32 16.67 4.80 -8.19
N ASN A 33 15.99 5.92 -7.89
CA ASN A 33 16.59 7.03 -7.16
C ASN A 33 16.55 6.80 -5.63
N GLY A 34 15.56 6.03 -5.14
CA GLY A 34 15.39 5.73 -3.71
C GLY A 34 15.95 4.36 -3.30
N LEU A 35 16.45 4.24 -2.05
CA LEU A 35 16.94 2.96 -1.52
C LEU A 35 15.89 1.82 -1.65
N ALA A 36 14.63 2.08 -1.29
CA ALA A 36 13.55 1.11 -1.39
C ALA A 36 13.18 0.73 -2.84
N GLU A 37 13.38 1.65 -3.78
CA GLU A 37 13.17 1.42 -5.22
C GLU A 37 14.28 0.51 -5.78
N ARG A 38 15.55 0.82 -5.50
CA ARG A 38 16.70 0.02 -5.92
C ARG A 38 16.71 -1.38 -5.33
N LEU A 39 16.28 -1.53 -4.07
CA LEU A 39 16.11 -2.83 -3.42
C LEU A 39 15.02 -3.70 -4.09
N ALA A 40 14.01 -3.07 -4.69
CA ALA A 40 12.94 -3.76 -5.39
C ALA A 40 13.28 -4.06 -6.86
N GLU A 41 13.88 -3.10 -7.58
CA GLU A 41 14.43 -3.33 -8.93
C GLU A 41 15.48 -4.45 -8.92
N GLY A 42 16.33 -4.49 -7.89
CA GLY A 42 17.29 -5.56 -7.66
C GLY A 42 16.73 -6.87 -7.11
N ALA A 43 15.41 -6.99 -6.95
CA ALA A 43 14.72 -8.16 -6.40
C ALA A 43 15.19 -8.63 -5.01
N ILE A 44 15.75 -7.73 -4.18
CA ILE A 44 16.24 -8.03 -2.82
C ILE A 44 15.10 -7.95 -1.80
N LEU A 45 14.24 -6.93 -1.89
CA LEU A 45 13.08 -6.74 -1.02
C LEU A 45 11.88 -6.24 -1.85
N PRO A 46 10.63 -6.58 -1.47
CA PRO A 46 9.45 -6.06 -2.15
C PRO A 46 9.32 -4.54 -1.99
N MET A 47 8.66 -3.88 -2.95
CA MET A 47 8.30 -2.44 -2.86
C MET A 47 7.35 -2.18 -1.67
N PHE A 48 7.91 -1.94 -0.50
CA PHE A 48 7.16 -1.50 0.67
C PHE A 48 7.09 0.03 0.72
N GLY A 49 5.89 0.59 0.91
CA GLY A 49 5.68 2.03 1.10
C GLY A 49 5.56 2.87 -0.18
N MET A 50 5.76 2.32 -1.37
CA MET A 50 5.37 3.00 -2.61
C MET A 50 3.84 3.18 -2.67
N PRO A 51 3.32 4.39 -2.95
CA PRO A 51 1.89 4.57 -3.13
C PRO A 51 1.45 3.87 -4.41
N SER A 52 0.50 2.93 -4.31
CA SER A 52 -0.08 2.31 -5.50
C SER A 52 -0.74 3.36 -6.39
N ARG A 53 -0.82 3.10 -7.71
CA ARG A 53 -1.64 3.93 -8.61
C ARG A 53 -3.14 3.73 -8.36
N THR A 54 -3.56 2.57 -7.89
CA THR A 54 -4.97 2.27 -7.64
C THR A 54 -5.53 3.06 -6.46
N ARG A 55 -6.67 3.70 -6.64
CA ARG A 55 -7.52 4.25 -5.56
C ARG A 55 -8.78 3.38 -5.44
N PHE A 56 -9.37 3.36 -4.25
CA PHE A 56 -10.51 2.52 -3.93
C PHE A 56 -11.69 3.36 -3.41
N LEU A 57 -12.85 3.22 -4.05
CA LEU A 57 -14.12 3.61 -3.46
C LEU A 57 -14.64 2.44 -2.63
N TYR A 58 -14.63 2.56 -1.30
CA TYR A 58 -15.19 1.57 -0.40
C TYR A 58 -16.72 1.72 -0.33
N HIS A 59 -17.46 0.63 -0.55
CA HIS A 59 -18.93 0.67 -0.55
C HIS A 59 -19.61 -0.35 0.38
N ARG A 60 -18.91 -1.42 0.81
CA ARG A 60 -19.38 -2.33 1.86
C ARG A 60 -18.23 -2.75 2.79
N LEU A 61 -18.38 -2.49 4.09
CA LEU A 61 -17.39 -2.80 5.14
C LEU A 61 -17.76 -4.06 5.94
N THR A 62 -17.98 -5.18 5.23
CA THR A 62 -18.07 -6.52 5.84
C THR A 62 -16.68 -7.06 6.19
N ARG A 63 -16.57 -8.29 6.73
CA ARG A 63 -15.26 -8.95 7.01
C ARG A 63 -14.33 -8.80 5.81
N ASP A 64 -14.85 -9.16 4.64
CA ASP A 64 -14.26 -8.84 3.34
C ASP A 64 -14.80 -7.47 2.91
N ILE A 65 -13.89 -6.52 2.64
CA ILE A 65 -14.24 -5.19 2.13
C ILE A 65 -14.60 -5.29 0.65
N GLU A 66 -15.73 -4.71 0.27
CA GLU A 66 -16.03 -4.45 -1.13
C GLU A 66 -15.69 -3.02 -1.53
N SER A 67 -15.02 -2.92 -2.68
CA SER A 67 -14.62 -1.66 -3.27
C SER A 67 -14.77 -1.66 -4.79
N ILE A 68 -14.57 -0.48 -5.37
CA ILE A 68 -14.30 -0.27 -6.79
C ILE A 68 -12.87 0.28 -6.89
N GLY A 69 -11.99 -0.42 -7.61
CA GLY A 69 -10.64 0.05 -7.91
C GLY A 69 -10.57 0.84 -9.21
N ARG A 70 -9.82 1.95 -9.22
CA ARG A 70 -9.49 2.76 -10.41
C ARG A 70 -8.05 3.23 -10.39
N ASP A 71 -7.44 3.38 -11.55
CA ASP A 71 -6.16 4.09 -11.68
C ASP A 71 -6.31 5.55 -11.21
N LEU A 72 -5.21 6.13 -10.74
CA LEU A 72 -5.17 7.46 -10.13
C LEU A 72 -5.87 8.53 -10.98
N GLU A 73 -5.57 8.58 -12.28
CA GLU A 73 -6.11 9.61 -13.19
C GLU A 73 -7.64 9.55 -13.28
N LEU A 74 -8.18 8.33 -13.38
CA LEU A 74 -9.62 8.10 -13.48
C LEU A 74 -10.31 8.24 -12.12
N ALA A 75 -9.62 7.92 -11.03
CA ALA A 75 -10.12 8.09 -9.67
C ALA A 75 -10.36 9.56 -9.27
N ILE A 76 -9.58 10.50 -9.83
CA ILE A 76 -9.74 11.95 -9.59
C ILE A 76 -11.16 12.40 -9.97
N THR A 77 -11.72 11.89 -11.07
CA THR A 77 -13.06 12.25 -11.54
C THR A 77 -14.13 11.28 -11.03
N GLU A 78 -13.88 9.97 -11.09
CA GLU A 78 -14.86 8.95 -10.71
C GLU A 78 -15.17 8.90 -9.21
N PHE A 79 -14.22 9.28 -8.36
CA PHE A 79 -14.36 9.28 -6.90
C PHE A 79 -14.31 10.69 -6.29
N ALA A 80 -14.49 11.74 -7.11
CA ALA A 80 -14.72 13.09 -6.62
C ALA A 80 -15.96 13.12 -5.70
N PRO A 81 -16.00 13.93 -4.62
CA PRO A 81 -17.18 14.04 -3.77
C PRO A 81 -18.46 14.35 -4.56
N GLY A 82 -19.50 13.55 -4.38
CA GLY A 82 -20.76 13.61 -5.13
C GLY A 82 -20.79 12.78 -6.43
N ALA A 83 -19.65 12.30 -6.93
CA ALA A 83 -19.61 11.41 -8.10
C ALA A 83 -20.30 10.07 -7.80
N GLN A 84 -20.94 9.49 -8.82
CA GLN A 84 -21.72 8.25 -8.71
C GLN A 84 -21.18 7.16 -9.60
N LYS A 85 -20.99 5.96 -9.05
CA LYS A 85 -20.58 4.74 -9.77
C LYS A 85 -21.58 3.62 -9.55
N THR A 86 -22.04 3.02 -10.64
CA THR A 86 -22.88 1.82 -10.58
C THR A 86 -22.01 0.57 -10.46
N LYS A 87 -22.33 -0.29 -9.49
CA LYS A 87 -21.78 -1.65 -9.34
C LYS A 87 -22.90 -2.57 -8.91
N ASP A 88 -22.98 -3.78 -9.47
CA ASP A 88 -23.96 -4.80 -9.06
C ASP A 88 -25.43 -4.32 -9.04
N LYS A 89 -25.78 -3.44 -10.01
CA LYS A 89 -27.05 -2.72 -10.15
C LYS A 89 -27.38 -1.70 -9.05
N VAL A 90 -26.45 -1.41 -8.14
CA VAL A 90 -26.56 -0.40 -7.08
C VAL A 90 -25.74 0.84 -7.48
N ILE A 91 -26.27 2.03 -7.17
CA ILE A 91 -25.56 3.31 -7.35
C ILE A 91 -24.83 3.64 -6.04
N HIS A 92 -23.52 3.81 -6.11
CA HIS A 92 -22.69 4.24 -4.99
C HIS A 92 -22.21 5.68 -5.21
N THR A 93 -22.47 6.57 -4.24
CA THR A 93 -22.01 7.96 -4.26
C THR A 93 -20.72 8.08 -3.45
N ALA A 94 -19.71 8.75 -4.00
CA ALA A 94 -18.49 9.10 -3.29
C ALA A 94 -18.76 10.22 -2.28
N VAL A 95 -18.58 9.94 -0.98
CA VAL A 95 -18.90 10.89 0.12
C VAL A 95 -17.68 11.61 0.71
N GLY A 96 -16.46 11.17 0.37
CA GLY A 96 -15.22 11.78 0.88
C GLY A 96 -14.09 10.78 1.03
N PHE A 97 -13.06 11.17 1.78
CA PHE A 97 -11.86 10.38 2.04
C PHE A 97 -11.90 9.70 3.42
N THR A 98 -11.12 8.63 3.58
CA THR A 98 -10.89 7.97 4.87
C THR A 98 -9.39 7.70 5.04
N ALA A 99 -8.92 7.72 6.29
CA ALA A 99 -7.62 7.15 6.62
C ALA A 99 -7.61 5.64 6.33
N PRO A 100 -6.44 4.99 6.13
CA PRO A 100 -6.33 3.56 5.91
C PRO A 100 -7.16 2.76 6.92
N LEU A 101 -8.04 1.89 6.41
CA LEU A 101 -8.96 1.12 7.24
C LEU A 101 -8.22 -0.07 7.87
N ARG A 102 -8.43 -0.29 9.17
CA ARG A 102 -7.91 -1.43 9.93
C ARG A 102 -9.06 -2.25 10.50
N TYR A 103 -8.97 -3.56 10.39
CA TYR A 103 -9.94 -4.48 11.00
C TYR A 103 -9.54 -4.70 12.47
N LEU A 104 -10.35 -4.19 13.40
CA LEU A 104 -10.07 -4.23 14.83
C LEU A 104 -11.21 -4.93 15.57
N GLY A 105 -10.90 -6.10 16.12
CA GLY A 105 -11.89 -7.01 16.73
C GLY A 105 -12.86 -7.56 15.68
N TYR A 106 -13.97 -6.84 15.48
CA TYR A 106 -15.07 -7.23 14.58
C TYR A 106 -15.58 -6.09 13.69
N LYS A 107 -14.88 -4.96 13.64
CA LYS A 107 -15.29 -3.79 12.84
C LYS A 107 -14.09 -3.15 12.15
N TRP A 108 -14.32 -2.66 10.93
CA TRP A 108 -13.40 -1.75 10.27
C TRP A 108 -13.45 -0.37 10.93
N LYS A 109 -12.28 0.20 11.20
CA LYS A 109 -12.12 1.57 11.69
C LYS A 109 -11.05 2.29 10.87
N PRO A 110 -11.17 3.61 10.65
CA PRO A 110 -10.07 4.41 10.13
C PRO A 110 -8.88 4.34 11.10
N SER A 111 -7.67 4.45 10.56
CA SER A 111 -6.44 4.37 11.37
C SER A 111 -6.21 5.58 12.27
N SER A 112 -6.75 6.76 11.92
CA SER A 112 -7.03 7.89 12.82
C SER A 112 -8.13 8.77 12.21
N ASP A 113 -8.56 9.79 12.96
CA ASP A 113 -9.69 10.66 12.61
C ASP A 113 -9.39 11.65 11.47
N ASN A 114 -8.12 11.86 11.11
CA ASN A 114 -7.76 12.70 9.97
C ASN A 114 -7.76 11.86 8.67
N PRO A 115 -8.69 12.08 7.72
CA PRO A 115 -8.77 11.30 6.50
C PRO A 115 -7.62 11.55 5.51
N LEU A 116 -6.81 12.59 5.71
CA LEU A 116 -5.71 13.01 4.84
C LEU A 116 -4.37 13.09 5.60
N MET A 117 -4.04 12.04 6.36
CA MET A 117 -2.80 11.91 7.15
C MET A 117 -1.52 12.32 6.41
N TYR A 118 -1.42 11.97 5.12
CA TYR A 118 -0.19 12.10 4.33
C TYR A 118 0.02 13.47 3.69
N ARG A 119 -0.71 14.53 4.12
CA ARG A 119 -0.58 15.91 3.62
C ARG A 119 0.81 16.57 3.80
N ARG A 120 1.80 15.87 4.36
CA ARG A 120 3.11 16.41 4.77
C ARG A 120 4.12 16.68 3.63
N TRP A 121 3.74 16.49 2.37
CA TRP A 121 4.61 16.62 1.20
C TRP A 121 4.08 17.63 0.15
N LEU A 122 3.19 18.53 0.55
CA LEU A 122 2.79 19.71 -0.23
C LEU A 122 3.28 20.96 0.51
N GLN A 123 4.51 21.37 0.20
CA GLN A 123 5.13 22.62 0.60
C GLN A 123 6.03 23.13 -0.53
#